data_AF-A0AAE3Y2R6-F1
#
_entry.id   AF-A0AAE3Y2R6-F1
#
_cell.length_a   1.000
_cell.length_b   1.000
_cell.length_c   1.000
_cell.angle_alpha   90.00
_cell.angle_beta   90.00
_cell.angle_gamma   90.00
#
_symmetry.space_group_name_H-M   'P 1'
#
loop_
_entity.id
_entity.type
_entity.pdbx_description
1 polymer ?
#
loop_
_entity_poly.entity_id
_entity_poly.type
_entity_poly.pdbx_seq_one_letter_code
_entity_poly.pdbx_strand_id
1 'polypeptide(L)'
;ALPGDSSNYADQEATLADTLITLTNTVTVTDGDGDTATDSEVLNIGANIRFDDDGPTVTAISDLTGANDGLPIAGTYNFFVGADDVDNASTDGIVLNTLTGTTGGGRPITDAVVSHFAEDATTVTYNFSFNYYPGPTSTTTQAATGTVVFNKTDGTFAFDLDQLIGGQTTFSTSAPLASFNYDTEGNNSPEIVVQQYSSDFFGVLSASSAKPPSDTGDLMSGNDHAFATGEIFTSESKAFVNVATNTLGVNSDTVQAGELLNFDFYRSNPVSNPTSTSPPQRPGAAIVGTDKAYADAINITIDQITDGEDVAILLKLFDASTNTTTTRLLIANSATDYQSAAGGTKIVSIGEDDYDSATYQIAGVQVLSSTEDLTGTGISLSTHNAVNLTAAGTNYADTADNDVFKIIKIDVITQTVINSDVDLNFAGQLVDGDADYANFDFDVHLEIDGIANLIATTNQPEAIA
;
A
#
# COMPACT_ATOMS: atom_id res chain seq x y z
N ALA A 1 -22.18 10.14 -47.00
CA ALA A 1 -23.20 10.28 -45.93
C ALA A 1 -23.28 11.77 -45.57
N LEU A 2 -24.17 12.21 -44.67
CA LEU A 2 -24.02 13.56 -44.09
C LEU A 2 -22.86 13.53 -43.08
N PRO A 3 -22.28 14.70 -42.74
CA PRO A 3 -21.40 14.83 -41.58
C PRO A 3 -22.01 14.19 -40.32
N GLY A 4 -21.22 13.42 -39.56
CA GLY A 4 -21.64 12.70 -38.34
C GLY A 4 -22.34 11.34 -38.55
N ASP A 5 -22.43 10.83 -39.79
CA ASP A 5 -23.17 9.58 -40.08
C ASP A 5 -22.31 8.30 -39.99
N SER A 6 -20.97 8.38 -40.08
CA SER A 6 -20.07 7.20 -40.08
C SER A 6 -18.58 7.52 -39.96
N SER A 7 -17.76 6.61 -39.41
CA SER A 7 -16.31 6.80 -39.24
C SER A 7 -15.45 6.85 -40.53
N ASN A 8 -16.03 6.99 -41.71
CA ASN A 8 -15.30 7.32 -42.94
C ASN A 8 -15.58 8.79 -43.30
N TYR A 9 -14.90 9.70 -42.61
CA TYR A 9 -15.11 11.15 -42.69
C TYR A 9 -14.98 11.67 -44.13
N ALA A 10 -14.03 11.12 -44.91
CA ALA A 10 -13.86 11.48 -46.32
C ALA A 10 -15.04 11.06 -47.23
N ASP A 11 -15.91 10.14 -46.79
CA ASP A 11 -17.15 9.77 -47.49
C ASP A 11 -18.37 10.57 -46.98
N GLN A 12 -18.19 11.42 -45.97
CA GLN A 12 -19.19 12.35 -45.47
C GLN A 12 -19.02 13.69 -46.18
N GLU A 13 -19.98 14.05 -47.04
CA GLU A 13 -19.89 15.25 -47.87
C GLU A 13 -21.10 16.16 -47.63
N ALA A 14 -20.83 17.42 -47.30
CA ALA A 14 -21.84 18.48 -47.36
C ALA A 14 -21.75 19.20 -48.72
N THR A 15 -22.88 19.32 -49.42
CA THR A 15 -22.97 20.02 -50.72
C THR A 15 -23.79 21.29 -50.60
N LEU A 16 -23.39 22.36 -51.29
CA LEU A 16 -24.23 23.57 -51.37
C LEU A 16 -25.39 23.35 -52.34
N ALA A 17 -26.55 23.91 -52.01
CA ALA A 17 -27.67 23.92 -52.93
C ALA A 17 -27.31 24.66 -54.22
N ASP A 18 -27.82 24.17 -55.35
CA ASP A 18 -27.82 24.96 -56.59
C ASP A 18 -28.49 26.30 -56.31
N THR A 19 -28.02 27.36 -56.98
CA THR A 19 -28.40 28.79 -56.81
C THR A 19 -27.73 29.54 -55.66
N LEU A 20 -27.09 28.88 -54.70
CA LEU A 20 -26.39 29.60 -53.62
C LEU A 20 -25.08 30.25 -54.10
N ILE A 21 -24.34 29.54 -54.95
CA ILE A 21 -23.15 30.07 -55.62
C ILE A 21 -23.35 29.99 -57.13
N THR A 22 -23.30 31.16 -57.77
CA THR A 22 -23.54 31.31 -59.20
C THR A 22 -22.46 32.16 -59.86
N LEU A 23 -22.16 31.86 -61.11
CA LEU A 23 -21.37 32.70 -62.00
C LEU A 23 -22.32 33.42 -62.94
N THR A 24 -22.39 34.74 -62.81
CA THR A 24 -23.19 35.58 -63.70
C THR A 24 -22.28 36.21 -64.74
N ASN A 25 -22.54 35.90 -66.01
CA ASN A 25 -21.89 36.59 -67.11
C ASN A 25 -22.86 37.60 -67.70
N THR A 26 -22.52 38.88 -67.59
CA THR A 26 -23.30 39.99 -68.16
C THR A 26 -22.59 40.51 -69.40
N VAL A 27 -23.28 40.48 -70.53
CA VAL A 27 -22.75 41.00 -71.79
C VAL A 27 -23.57 42.22 -72.20
N THR A 28 -22.88 43.34 -72.43
CA THR A 28 -23.45 44.55 -73.01
C THR A 28 -22.89 44.73 -74.42
N VAL A 29 -23.79 44.88 -75.38
CA VAL A 29 -23.45 45.21 -76.76
C VAL A 29 -23.84 46.66 -77.01
N THR A 30 -22.92 47.44 -77.57
CA THR A 30 -23.13 48.83 -77.98
C THR A 30 -23.06 48.90 -79.50
N ASP A 31 -24.02 49.56 -80.14
CA ASP A 31 -23.99 49.74 -81.59
C ASP A 31 -23.28 51.03 -82.03
N GLY A 32 -23.35 51.34 -83.33
CA GLY A 32 -22.55 52.39 -83.94
C GLY A 32 -22.96 53.82 -83.58
N ASP A 33 -24.19 54.06 -83.10
CA ASP A 33 -24.63 55.38 -82.64
C ASP A 33 -24.62 55.53 -81.11
N GLY A 34 -24.28 54.46 -80.41
CA GLY A 34 -24.02 54.44 -78.96
C GLY A 34 -25.12 53.81 -78.14
N ASP A 35 -26.19 53.30 -78.76
CA ASP A 35 -27.23 52.56 -78.05
C ASP A 35 -26.68 51.22 -77.50
N THR A 36 -27.14 50.82 -76.31
CA THR A 36 -26.67 49.59 -75.64
C THR A 36 -27.81 48.63 -75.32
N ALA A 37 -27.57 47.33 -75.49
CA ALA A 37 -28.40 46.26 -74.96
C ALA A 37 -27.56 45.35 -74.05
N THR A 38 -28.13 44.98 -72.90
CA THR A 38 -27.45 44.15 -71.90
C THR A 38 -28.29 42.92 -71.60
N ASP A 39 -27.65 41.76 -71.57
CA ASP A 39 -28.24 40.50 -71.11
C ASP A 39 -27.30 39.78 -70.14
N SER A 40 -27.83 38.87 -69.32
CA SER A 40 -27.04 38.11 -68.35
C SER A 40 -27.47 36.64 -68.29
N GLU A 41 -26.47 35.76 -68.25
CA GLU A 41 -26.66 34.33 -68.05
C GLU A 41 -26.08 33.91 -66.69
N VAL A 42 -26.75 32.97 -66.03
CA VAL A 42 -26.39 32.48 -64.69
C VAL A 42 -26.05 31.00 -64.75
N LEU A 43 -24.82 30.65 -64.34
CA LEU A 43 -24.38 29.27 -64.16
C LEU A 43 -24.32 28.92 -62.68
N ASN A 44 -25.11 27.96 -62.24
CA ASN A 44 -25.03 27.42 -60.88
C ASN A 44 -23.81 26.52 -60.74
N ILE A 45 -22.99 26.76 -59.73
CA ILE A 45 -21.84 25.92 -59.39
C ILE A 45 -21.88 25.39 -57.96
N GLY A 46 -22.91 25.76 -57.18
CA GLY A 46 -23.09 25.35 -55.79
C GLY A 46 -22.95 23.84 -55.57
N ALA A 47 -23.70 23.03 -56.33
CA ALA A 47 -23.67 21.57 -56.18
C ALA A 47 -22.33 20.90 -56.58
N ASN A 48 -21.43 21.64 -57.25
CA ASN A 48 -20.09 21.15 -57.58
C ASN A 48 -19.06 21.45 -56.47
N ILE A 49 -19.43 22.26 -55.47
CA ILE A 49 -18.61 22.55 -54.30
C ILE A 49 -19.07 21.64 -53.18
N ARG A 50 -18.14 20.82 -52.68
CA ARG A 50 -18.36 19.85 -51.62
C ARG A 50 -17.36 20.11 -50.50
N PHE A 51 -17.79 19.83 -49.29
CA PHE A 51 -16.97 19.90 -48.09
C PHE A 51 -16.93 18.51 -47.49
N ASP A 52 -15.72 17.98 -47.38
CA ASP A 52 -15.47 16.73 -46.68
C ASP A 52 -15.47 17.04 -45.18
N ASP A 53 -15.97 16.10 -44.39
CA ASP A 53 -15.91 16.20 -42.95
C ASP A 53 -14.46 16.03 -42.44
N ASP A 54 -14.10 16.84 -41.43
CA ASP A 54 -12.78 16.82 -40.78
C ASP A 54 -12.90 16.21 -39.40
N GLY A 55 -13.05 14.88 -39.36
CA GLY A 55 -13.27 14.12 -38.14
C GLY A 55 -12.00 13.80 -37.31
N PRO A 56 -12.17 13.18 -36.14
CA PRO A 56 -11.10 13.00 -35.17
C PRO A 56 -10.03 12.03 -35.64
N THR A 57 -8.78 12.35 -35.35
CA THR A 57 -7.60 11.55 -35.68
C THR A 57 -6.70 11.35 -34.46
N VAL A 58 -6.50 10.08 -34.09
CA VAL A 58 -5.52 9.62 -33.11
C VAL A 58 -4.23 9.24 -33.85
N THR A 59 -3.19 10.07 -33.74
CA THR A 59 -1.91 9.80 -34.44
C THR A 59 -0.94 8.98 -33.59
N ALA A 60 -0.87 9.27 -32.28
CA ALA A 60 -0.02 8.56 -31.35
C ALA A 60 -0.48 8.76 -29.91
N ILE A 61 -0.23 7.76 -29.08
CA ILE A 61 -0.19 7.84 -27.62
C ILE A 61 0.90 6.87 -27.15
N SER A 62 1.70 7.27 -26.17
CA SER A 62 2.78 6.43 -25.63
C SER A 62 2.27 5.50 -24.53
N ASP A 63 2.75 4.26 -24.50
CA ASP A 63 2.67 3.45 -23.29
C ASP A 63 3.54 4.05 -22.17
N LEU A 64 3.17 3.76 -20.94
CA LEU A 64 3.85 4.23 -19.73
C LEU A 64 4.61 3.07 -19.09
N THR A 65 5.83 3.35 -18.65
CA THR A 65 6.63 2.42 -17.85
C THR A 65 7.27 3.17 -16.70
N GLY A 66 7.11 2.67 -15.48
CA GLY A 66 7.66 3.31 -14.29
C GLY A 66 7.72 2.36 -13.09
N ALA A 67 8.26 2.84 -11.97
CA ALA A 67 8.31 2.05 -10.75
C ALA A 67 6.97 2.15 -9.98
N ASN A 68 6.64 1.11 -9.22
CA ASN A 68 5.59 1.20 -8.20
C ASN A 68 6.14 1.92 -6.95
N ASP A 69 6.36 3.23 -7.05
CA ASP A 69 6.97 4.08 -6.01
C ASP A 69 6.09 5.27 -5.57
N GLY A 70 4.86 5.36 -6.10
CA GLY A 70 3.89 6.40 -5.76
C GLY A 70 4.17 7.74 -6.42
N LEU A 71 5.03 7.78 -7.45
CA LEU A 71 5.25 8.97 -8.27
C LEU A 71 4.44 8.88 -9.58
N PRO A 72 3.91 10.01 -10.08
CA PRO A 72 3.23 10.05 -11.38
C PRO A 72 4.16 9.68 -12.53
N ILE A 73 3.65 8.90 -13.49
CA ILE A 73 4.34 8.53 -14.72
C ILE A 73 3.73 9.34 -15.86
N ALA A 74 4.59 10.08 -16.59
CA ALA A 74 4.15 10.94 -17.69
C ALA A 74 4.48 10.33 -19.07
N GLY A 75 3.58 10.55 -20.02
CA GLY A 75 3.74 10.21 -21.43
C GLY A 75 3.30 11.34 -22.35
N THR A 76 3.24 11.04 -23.64
CA THR A 76 2.86 11.99 -24.69
C THR A 76 1.80 11.38 -25.60
N TYR A 77 0.93 12.22 -26.12
CA TYR A 77 -0.08 11.88 -27.13
C TYR A 77 -0.14 12.95 -28.22
N ASN A 78 -0.70 12.60 -29.37
CA ASN A 78 -0.92 13.50 -30.49
C ASN A 78 -2.28 13.20 -31.12
N PHE A 79 -3.28 13.97 -30.69
CA PHE A 79 -4.69 13.83 -31.07
C PHE A 79 -5.17 15.10 -31.76
N PHE A 80 -6.03 14.94 -32.76
CA PHE A 80 -6.70 16.02 -33.47
C PHE A 80 -8.20 15.74 -33.41
N VAL A 81 -8.97 16.60 -32.74
CA VAL A 81 -10.44 16.45 -32.68
C VAL A 81 -11.09 16.65 -34.03
N GLY A 82 -10.48 17.46 -34.91
CA GLY A 82 -11.10 17.89 -36.16
C GLY A 82 -11.31 19.40 -36.18
N ALA A 83 -12.13 19.88 -37.10
CA ALA A 83 -12.49 21.30 -37.23
C ALA A 83 -13.60 21.75 -36.27
N ASP A 84 -14.22 20.81 -35.57
CA ASP A 84 -15.39 21.06 -34.74
C ASP A 84 -15.06 21.50 -33.31
N ASP A 85 -15.95 22.32 -32.75
CA ASP A 85 -15.86 22.74 -31.34
C ASP A 85 -16.30 21.59 -30.42
N VAL A 86 -15.53 21.36 -29.37
CA VAL A 86 -15.92 20.48 -28.24
C VAL A 86 -16.33 21.33 -27.04
N ASP A 87 -17.35 20.88 -26.30
CA ASP A 87 -17.96 21.62 -25.21
C ASP A 87 -17.27 21.36 -23.85
N ASN A 88 -16.17 20.59 -23.82
CA ASN A 88 -15.54 20.06 -22.60
C ASN A 88 -16.54 19.28 -21.75
N ALA A 89 -17.33 18.44 -22.42
CA ALA A 89 -18.30 17.57 -21.80
C ALA A 89 -17.69 16.18 -21.60
N SER A 90 -18.20 15.42 -20.63
CA SER A 90 -17.75 14.04 -20.38
C SER A 90 -18.02 13.04 -21.52
N THR A 91 -18.53 13.52 -22.66
CA THR A 91 -18.94 12.75 -23.83
C THR A 91 -18.27 13.23 -25.12
N ASP A 92 -17.46 14.31 -25.06
CA ASP A 92 -16.72 14.84 -26.20
C ASP A 92 -15.22 15.01 -25.86
N GLY A 93 -14.40 15.37 -26.84
CA GLY A 93 -12.96 15.48 -26.68
C GLY A 93 -12.30 14.14 -26.36
N ILE A 94 -11.45 14.10 -25.33
CA ILE A 94 -10.76 12.88 -24.92
C ILE A 94 -11.65 12.16 -23.90
N VAL A 95 -12.27 11.05 -24.32
CA VAL A 95 -13.14 10.21 -23.49
C VAL A 95 -12.39 8.93 -23.09
N LEU A 96 -12.21 8.69 -21.79
CA LEU A 96 -11.59 7.45 -21.29
C LEU A 96 -12.67 6.49 -20.77
N ASN A 97 -12.77 5.30 -21.35
CA ASN A 97 -13.94 4.43 -21.18
C ASN A 97 -13.69 3.23 -20.27
N THR A 98 -12.57 2.54 -20.46
CA THR A 98 -12.35 1.24 -19.80
C THR A 98 -10.94 1.11 -19.27
N LEU A 99 -10.83 0.34 -18.19
CA LEU A 99 -9.58 -0.11 -17.60
C LEU A 99 -9.62 -1.64 -17.50
N THR A 100 -8.60 -2.30 -18.01
CA THR A 100 -8.33 -3.73 -17.82
C THR A 100 -6.88 -3.93 -17.40
N GLY A 101 -6.49 -5.14 -17.02
CA GLY A 101 -5.11 -5.39 -16.64
C GLY A 101 -4.90 -6.60 -15.76
N THR A 102 -3.65 -6.82 -15.39
CA THR A 102 -3.19 -7.88 -14.49
C THR A 102 -2.25 -7.34 -13.43
N THR A 103 -2.27 -7.97 -12.25
CA THR A 103 -1.29 -7.80 -11.18
C THR A 103 -0.57 -9.12 -10.89
N GLY A 104 0.32 -9.12 -9.90
CA GLY A 104 0.51 -10.23 -8.95
C GLY A 104 0.36 -11.66 -9.52
N GLY A 105 1.33 -12.15 -10.30
CA GLY A 105 1.29 -13.50 -10.87
C GLY A 105 0.32 -13.67 -12.05
N GLY A 106 0.06 -12.60 -12.82
CA GLY A 106 -0.80 -12.60 -14.01
C GLY A 106 -2.29 -12.66 -13.68
N ARG A 107 -2.69 -12.27 -12.46
CA ARG A 107 -4.09 -12.30 -12.03
C ARG A 107 -4.82 -11.07 -12.56
N PRO A 108 -6.00 -11.21 -13.18
CA PRO A 108 -6.74 -10.06 -13.68
C PRO A 108 -7.24 -9.17 -12.55
N ILE A 109 -7.24 -7.86 -12.80
CA ILE A 109 -7.98 -6.90 -11.96
C ILE A 109 -9.49 -7.14 -12.11
N THR A 110 -10.26 -6.76 -11.10
CA THR A 110 -11.73 -6.87 -11.10
C THR A 110 -12.37 -5.55 -10.70
N ASP A 111 -13.68 -5.39 -10.94
CA ASP A 111 -14.44 -4.18 -10.58
C ASP A 111 -13.78 -2.87 -11.04
N ALA A 112 -13.13 -2.92 -12.21
CA ALA A 112 -12.47 -1.77 -12.79
C ALA A 112 -13.51 -0.73 -13.24
N VAL A 113 -13.30 0.52 -12.82
CA VAL A 113 -14.15 1.66 -13.14
C VAL A 113 -13.26 2.80 -13.60
N VAL A 114 -13.64 3.46 -14.69
CA VAL A 114 -13.10 4.75 -15.12
C VAL A 114 -14.24 5.75 -15.11
N SER A 115 -13.98 6.96 -14.62
CA SER A 115 -14.98 8.01 -14.50
C SER A 115 -14.39 9.36 -14.82
N HIS A 116 -15.09 10.13 -15.65
CA HIS A 116 -14.77 11.53 -15.87
C HIS A 116 -14.86 12.29 -14.53
N PHE A 117 -13.80 13.02 -14.16
CA PHE A 117 -13.74 13.78 -12.93
C PHE A 117 -13.91 15.28 -13.17
N ALA A 118 -13.05 15.88 -13.99
CA ALA A 118 -13.04 17.31 -14.27
C ALA A 118 -12.41 17.62 -15.62
N GLU A 119 -12.89 18.66 -16.28
CA GLU A 119 -12.37 19.12 -17.55
C GLU A 119 -12.42 20.65 -17.65
N ASP A 120 -11.36 21.22 -18.21
CA ASP A 120 -11.28 22.63 -18.59
C ASP A 120 -10.58 22.79 -19.94
N ALA A 121 -10.32 24.04 -20.33
CA ALA A 121 -9.69 24.37 -21.61
C ALA A 121 -8.26 23.81 -21.76
N THR A 122 -7.61 23.40 -20.67
CA THR A 122 -6.20 22.97 -20.64
C THR A 122 -6.04 21.50 -20.29
N THR A 123 -6.96 20.91 -19.51
CA THR A 123 -6.82 19.55 -19.00
C THR A 123 -8.15 18.81 -18.96
N VAL A 124 -8.07 17.48 -19.05
CA VAL A 124 -9.16 16.56 -18.65
C VAL A 124 -8.60 15.52 -17.69
N THR A 125 -9.33 15.26 -16.61
CA THR A 125 -8.96 14.33 -15.54
C THR A 125 -9.98 13.22 -15.42
N TYR A 126 -9.48 11.99 -15.36
CA TYR A 126 -10.24 10.78 -15.09
C TYR A 126 -9.80 10.17 -13.78
N ASN A 127 -10.77 9.78 -12.95
CA ASN A 127 -10.52 8.91 -11.81
C ASN A 127 -10.72 7.47 -12.26
N PHE A 128 -9.84 6.57 -11.82
CA PHE A 128 -10.04 5.14 -11.97
C PHE A 128 -9.99 4.42 -10.62
N SER A 129 -10.64 3.26 -10.55
CA SER A 129 -10.51 2.33 -9.44
C SER A 129 -10.58 0.90 -9.93
N PHE A 130 -9.96 -0.04 -9.21
CA PHE A 130 -10.07 -1.47 -9.47
C PHE A 130 -9.75 -2.28 -8.21
N ASN A 131 -10.16 -3.53 -8.20
CA ASN A 131 -9.82 -4.52 -7.18
C ASN A 131 -8.72 -5.45 -7.69
N TYR A 132 -7.79 -5.85 -6.82
CA TYR A 132 -6.69 -6.75 -7.17
C TYR A 132 -6.27 -7.63 -6.00
N TYR A 133 -5.58 -8.73 -6.29
CA TYR A 133 -4.93 -9.55 -5.27
C TYR A 133 -3.53 -9.01 -4.99
N PRO A 134 -3.20 -8.65 -3.74
CA PRO A 134 -1.90 -8.05 -3.41
C PRO A 134 -0.71 -8.97 -3.44
N GLY A 135 -0.91 -10.25 -3.72
CA GLY A 135 0.16 -11.22 -3.84
C GLY A 135 -0.31 -12.53 -4.47
N PRO A 136 0.63 -13.36 -4.93
CA PRO A 136 0.32 -14.60 -5.65
C PRO A 136 -0.44 -15.63 -4.80
N THR A 137 -0.39 -15.51 -3.47
CA THR A 137 -1.08 -16.38 -2.50
C THR A 137 -2.30 -15.72 -1.85
N SER A 138 -2.58 -14.43 -2.14
CA SER A 138 -3.71 -13.74 -1.52
C SER A 138 -5.05 -14.36 -1.93
N THR A 139 -5.96 -14.45 -0.95
CA THR A 139 -7.32 -14.94 -1.10
C THR A 139 -8.36 -13.82 -1.02
N THR A 140 -7.95 -12.60 -0.66
CA THR A 140 -8.81 -11.41 -0.60
C THR A 140 -8.28 -10.32 -1.51
N THR A 141 -9.20 -9.57 -2.11
CA THR A 141 -8.85 -8.41 -2.93
C THR A 141 -8.66 -7.16 -2.08
N GLN A 142 -7.85 -6.23 -2.57
CA GLN A 142 -7.79 -4.84 -2.12
C GLN A 142 -8.19 -3.92 -3.26
N ALA A 143 -8.61 -2.70 -2.93
CA ALA A 143 -8.93 -1.66 -3.89
C ALA A 143 -7.69 -0.80 -4.19
N ALA A 144 -7.51 -0.44 -5.45
CA ALA A 144 -6.61 0.61 -5.91
C ALA A 144 -7.41 1.74 -6.53
N THR A 145 -6.90 2.96 -6.42
CA THR A 145 -7.47 4.17 -7.01
C THR A 145 -6.35 5.03 -7.57
N GLY A 146 -6.68 5.88 -8.53
CA GLY A 146 -5.73 6.82 -9.09
C GLY A 146 -6.36 7.72 -10.14
N THR A 147 -5.51 8.48 -10.82
CA THR A 147 -5.94 9.45 -11.83
C THR A 147 -5.17 9.29 -13.14
N VAL A 148 -5.84 9.63 -14.24
CA VAL A 148 -5.21 9.90 -15.54
C VAL A 148 -5.56 11.33 -15.93
N VAL A 149 -4.54 12.15 -16.18
CA VAL A 149 -4.70 13.56 -16.55
C VAL A 149 -4.10 13.79 -17.93
N PHE A 150 -4.90 14.22 -18.89
CA PHE A 150 -4.43 14.66 -20.21
C PHE A 150 -4.30 16.19 -20.23
N ASN A 151 -3.15 16.69 -20.68
CA ASN A 151 -2.89 18.10 -20.93
C ASN A 151 -3.06 18.42 -22.42
N LYS A 152 -4.12 19.15 -22.71
CA LYS A 152 -4.57 19.55 -24.06
C LYS A 152 -3.65 20.58 -24.71
N THR A 153 -2.80 21.24 -23.95
CA THR A 153 -1.97 22.36 -24.46
C THR A 153 -0.67 21.88 -25.07
N ASP A 154 -0.05 20.85 -24.47
CA ASP A 154 1.27 20.35 -24.87
C ASP A 154 1.27 18.87 -25.30
N GLY A 155 0.12 18.19 -25.26
CA GLY A 155 0.00 16.80 -25.67
C GLY A 155 0.71 15.84 -24.71
N THR A 156 0.81 16.19 -23.42
CA THR A 156 1.31 15.29 -22.39
C THR A 156 0.16 14.69 -21.59
N PHE A 157 0.37 13.52 -21.02
CA PHE A 157 -0.58 12.96 -20.06
C PHE A 157 0.17 12.27 -18.92
N ALA A 158 -0.47 12.14 -17.77
CA ALA A 158 0.10 11.52 -16.59
C ALA A 158 -0.85 10.49 -16.01
N PHE A 159 -0.29 9.36 -15.60
CA PHE A 159 -0.90 8.36 -14.76
C PHE A 159 -0.36 8.51 -13.34
N ASP A 160 -1.25 8.49 -12.36
CA ASP A 160 -0.89 8.57 -10.95
C ASP A 160 -1.73 7.59 -10.13
N LEU A 161 -1.10 6.89 -9.19
CA LEU A 161 -1.75 5.97 -8.27
C LEU A 161 -1.79 6.59 -6.88
N ASP A 162 -2.96 6.59 -6.25
CA ASP A 162 -3.12 7.13 -4.89
C ASP A 162 -2.40 6.28 -3.84
N GLN A 163 -2.09 5.03 -4.18
CA GLN A 163 -1.45 4.06 -3.32
C GLN A 163 -0.59 3.07 -4.13
N LEU A 164 0.48 2.60 -3.52
CA LEU A 164 1.29 1.53 -4.08
C LEU A 164 0.44 0.28 -4.32
N ILE A 165 0.65 -0.38 -5.46
CA ILE A 165 0.07 -1.71 -5.68
C ILE A 165 0.87 -2.71 -4.84
N GLY A 166 0.20 -3.42 -3.96
CA GLY A 166 0.80 -4.27 -2.92
C GLY A 166 -0.21 -4.47 -1.81
N GLY A 167 0.03 -5.31 -0.81
CA GLY A 167 -0.94 -5.42 0.26
C GLY A 167 -0.44 -5.90 1.58
N GLN A 168 -1.29 -5.66 2.55
CA GLN A 168 -1.02 -6.01 3.92
C GLN A 168 -1.45 -7.45 4.17
N THR A 169 -0.51 -8.30 4.58
CA THR A 169 -0.81 -9.60 5.14
C THR A 169 -0.80 -9.48 6.66
N THR A 170 -1.93 -9.79 7.29
CA THR A 170 -2.06 -9.85 8.76
C THR A 170 -1.94 -11.29 9.24
N PHE A 171 -0.96 -11.54 10.10
CA PHE A 171 -0.80 -12.79 10.84
C PHE A 171 -1.28 -12.61 12.27
N SER A 172 -2.28 -13.39 12.69
CA SER A 172 -2.87 -13.26 14.02
C SER A 172 -2.48 -14.43 14.91
N THR A 173 -2.05 -14.17 16.14
CA THR A 173 -1.74 -15.23 17.11
C THR A 173 -2.93 -16.13 17.46
N SER A 174 -4.16 -15.72 17.13
CA SER A 174 -5.38 -16.53 17.27
C SER A 174 -5.69 -17.43 16.06
N ALA A 175 -4.95 -17.29 14.94
CA ALA A 175 -5.21 -18.04 13.71
C ALA A 175 -3.93 -18.60 13.05
N PRO A 176 -3.07 -19.35 13.78
CA PRO A 176 -1.91 -20.00 13.16
C PRO A 176 -2.33 -21.18 12.27
N LEU A 177 -1.55 -21.47 11.24
CA LEU A 177 -1.68 -22.70 10.43
C LEU A 177 -1.27 -23.94 11.24
N ALA A 178 -0.24 -23.79 12.07
CA ALA A 178 0.25 -24.83 12.98
C ALA A 178 0.91 -24.21 14.21
N SER A 179 0.84 -24.92 15.34
CA SER A 179 1.52 -24.54 16.59
C SER A 179 2.44 -25.65 17.06
N PHE A 180 3.64 -25.28 17.51
CA PHE A 180 4.65 -26.18 18.09
C PHE A 180 4.98 -25.68 19.50
N ASN A 181 4.63 -26.47 20.50
CA ASN A 181 4.84 -26.12 21.89
C ASN A 181 6.06 -26.87 22.42
N TYR A 182 6.93 -26.22 23.17
CA TYR A 182 8.15 -26.81 23.73
C TYR A 182 8.18 -26.60 25.25
N ASP A 183 7.94 -27.69 25.99
CA ASP A 183 8.12 -27.77 27.45
C ASP A 183 9.60 -28.04 27.75
N THR A 184 10.33 -26.99 28.12
CA THR A 184 11.76 -27.00 28.39
C THR A 184 12.09 -27.37 29.84
N GLU A 185 11.16 -27.19 30.77
CA GLU A 185 11.36 -27.43 32.21
C GLU A 185 10.79 -28.77 32.70
N GLY A 186 9.90 -29.40 31.93
CA GLY A 186 9.23 -30.66 32.27
C GLY A 186 8.04 -30.52 33.20
N ASN A 187 7.38 -29.36 33.19
CA ASN A 187 6.23 -29.05 34.04
C ASN A 187 4.88 -29.30 33.32
N ASN A 188 4.88 -29.88 32.11
CA ASN A 188 3.74 -30.04 31.21
C ASN A 188 3.13 -28.73 30.69
N SER A 189 3.87 -27.63 30.76
CA SER A 189 3.53 -26.34 30.18
C SER A 189 4.67 -25.90 29.25
N PRO A 190 4.39 -25.23 28.12
CA PRO A 190 5.44 -24.82 27.20
C PRO A 190 6.05 -23.46 27.57
N GLU A 191 7.37 -23.37 27.68
CA GLU A 191 8.07 -22.07 27.79
C GLU A 191 8.34 -21.42 26.43
N ILE A 192 8.28 -22.19 25.34
CA ILE A 192 8.38 -21.68 23.97
C ILE A 192 7.21 -22.19 23.15
N VAL A 193 6.48 -21.29 22.49
CA VAL A 193 5.41 -21.64 21.54
C VAL A 193 5.74 -21.02 20.19
N VAL A 194 5.89 -21.86 19.17
CA VAL A 194 6.11 -21.43 17.78
C VAL A 194 4.80 -21.55 17.02
N GLN A 195 4.35 -20.45 16.43
CA GLN A 195 3.17 -20.39 15.58
C GLN A 195 3.61 -20.18 14.13
N GLN A 196 3.24 -21.11 13.26
CA GLN A 196 3.45 -20.99 11.82
C GLN A 196 2.24 -20.30 11.18
N TYR A 197 2.47 -19.24 10.40
CA TYR A 197 1.41 -18.53 9.70
C TYR A 197 1.50 -18.65 8.17
N SER A 198 2.70 -18.85 7.64
CA SER A 198 2.96 -19.18 6.24
C SER A 198 4.15 -20.15 6.14
N SER A 199 4.63 -20.43 4.92
CA SER A 199 5.87 -21.19 4.73
C SER A 199 7.13 -20.44 5.19
N ASP A 200 7.05 -19.12 5.32
CA ASP A 200 8.17 -18.19 5.50
C ASP A 200 7.93 -17.15 6.61
N PHE A 201 6.87 -17.31 7.41
CA PHE A 201 6.57 -16.45 8.54
C PHE A 201 6.12 -17.28 9.75
N PHE A 202 6.96 -17.26 10.78
CA PHE A 202 6.79 -17.92 12.06
C PHE A 202 6.90 -16.89 13.18
N GLY A 203 5.92 -16.89 14.07
CA GLY A 203 6.00 -16.16 15.33
C GLY A 203 6.44 -17.07 16.46
N VAL A 204 7.32 -16.59 17.33
CA VAL A 204 7.84 -17.35 18.48
C VAL A 204 7.54 -16.60 19.75
N LEU A 205 6.66 -17.17 20.55
CA LEU A 205 6.29 -16.70 21.86
C LEU A 205 7.19 -17.36 22.91
N SER A 206 7.69 -16.55 23.83
CA SER A 206 8.38 -17.00 25.04
C SER A 206 8.04 -16.06 26.19
N ALA A 207 8.15 -16.53 27.43
CA ALA A 207 7.86 -15.69 28.59
C ALA A 207 8.90 -15.83 29.69
N SER A 208 8.98 -14.79 30.53
CA SER A 208 9.74 -14.80 31.78
C SER A 208 8.91 -14.13 32.87
N SER A 209 9.15 -14.49 34.12
CA SER A 209 8.45 -13.94 35.27
C SER A 209 9.38 -13.71 36.46
N ALA A 210 8.95 -12.81 37.33
CA ALA A 210 9.52 -12.62 38.64
C ALA A 210 9.49 -13.92 39.45
N LYS A 211 10.40 -14.03 40.42
CA LYS A 211 10.40 -15.17 41.35
C LYS A 211 9.69 -14.80 42.65
N PRO A 212 8.63 -15.52 43.04
CA PRO A 212 7.94 -15.20 44.28
C PRO A 212 8.83 -15.41 45.54
N PRO A 213 8.85 -14.45 46.50
CA PRO A 213 8.17 -13.16 46.44
C PRO A 213 8.91 -12.17 45.52
N SER A 214 8.15 -11.48 44.66
CA SER A 214 8.68 -10.48 43.72
C SER A 214 9.52 -9.44 44.46
N ASP A 215 10.69 -9.11 43.93
CA ASP A 215 11.57 -8.06 44.42
C ASP A 215 12.15 -7.20 43.29
N THR A 216 12.84 -6.13 43.69
CA THR A 216 13.38 -5.12 42.77
C THR A 216 14.46 -5.68 41.84
N GLY A 217 14.89 -6.94 42.00
CA GLY A 217 15.87 -7.61 41.16
C GLY A 217 15.26 -8.46 40.05
N ASP A 218 13.93 -8.53 39.95
CA ASP A 218 13.27 -9.41 38.99
C ASP A 218 13.33 -8.88 37.56
N LEU A 219 12.79 -7.68 37.29
CA LEU A 219 12.80 -7.08 35.95
C LEU A 219 14.10 -6.28 35.72
N MET A 220 14.85 -6.63 34.69
CA MET A 220 16.09 -5.95 34.29
C MET A 220 16.09 -5.59 32.82
N SER A 221 16.84 -4.55 32.46
CA SER A 221 17.24 -4.21 31.10
C SER A 221 18.75 -4.31 30.96
N GLY A 222 19.27 -5.01 29.95
CA GLY A 222 20.73 -5.02 29.73
C GLY A 222 21.60 -5.57 30.88
N ASN A 223 20.99 -6.26 31.87
CA ASN A 223 21.54 -6.70 33.16
C ASN A 223 21.58 -5.65 34.30
N ASP A 224 20.91 -4.51 34.15
CA ASP A 224 20.70 -3.53 35.21
C ASP A 224 19.28 -2.94 35.19
N HIS A 225 19.07 -1.84 35.92
CA HIS A 225 17.79 -1.14 36.04
C HIS A 225 17.72 0.15 35.22
N ALA A 226 18.60 0.33 34.25
CA ALA A 226 18.70 1.54 33.45
C ALA A 226 18.54 1.19 31.96
N PHE A 227 17.29 1.15 31.50
CA PHE A 227 16.97 0.89 30.10
C PHE A 227 17.75 1.84 29.17
N ALA A 228 18.58 1.24 28.32
CA ALA A 228 19.21 1.90 27.19
C ALA A 228 18.69 1.34 25.85
N THR A 229 18.61 2.23 24.86
CA THR A 229 18.27 1.86 23.48
C THR A 229 19.19 0.76 22.96
N GLY A 230 18.61 -0.32 22.42
CA GLY A 230 19.31 -1.51 21.96
C GLY A 230 19.23 -2.68 22.94
N GLU A 231 18.80 -2.46 24.18
CA GLU A 231 18.63 -3.50 25.19
C GLU A 231 17.22 -4.10 25.16
N ILE A 232 17.10 -5.31 25.70
CA ILE A 232 15.83 -6.02 25.92
C ILE A 232 15.58 -6.19 27.42
N PHE A 233 14.32 -6.44 27.77
CA PHE A 233 13.96 -6.81 29.13
C PHE A 233 14.11 -8.30 29.39
N THR A 234 14.47 -8.64 30.62
CA THR A 234 14.56 -10.00 31.15
C THR A 234 13.96 -10.04 32.55
N SER A 235 13.39 -11.18 32.93
CA SER A 235 12.94 -11.46 34.30
C SER A 235 13.67 -12.64 34.94
N GLU A 236 13.67 -12.79 36.27
CA GLU A 236 14.54 -13.76 37.00
C GLU A 236 14.33 -15.21 36.52
N SER A 237 13.08 -15.61 36.28
CA SER A 237 12.73 -17.00 35.96
C SER A 237 12.10 -17.13 34.58
N LYS A 238 12.28 -18.30 33.96
CA LYS A 238 11.48 -18.67 32.78
C LYS A 238 10.03 -18.85 33.20
N ALA A 239 9.12 -18.47 32.32
CA ALA A 239 7.69 -18.65 32.50
C ALA A 239 7.11 -19.42 31.33
N PHE A 240 6.02 -20.15 31.58
CA PHE A 240 5.31 -20.80 30.50
C PHE A 240 4.38 -19.81 29.79
N VAL A 241 4.25 -20.00 28.48
CA VAL A 241 3.35 -19.22 27.64
C VAL A 241 2.02 -19.93 27.58
N ASN A 242 0.96 -19.26 28.03
CA ASN A 242 -0.39 -19.75 27.83
C ASN A 242 -0.89 -19.26 26.47
N VAL A 243 -1.15 -20.20 25.56
CA VAL A 243 -1.73 -19.92 24.24
C VAL A 243 -3.03 -20.69 24.15
N ALA A 244 -4.15 -20.01 24.39
CA ALA A 244 -5.47 -20.52 24.07
C ALA A 244 -5.85 -20.12 22.64
N THR A 245 -6.97 -20.64 22.14
CA THR A 245 -7.48 -20.33 20.78
C THR A 245 -7.60 -18.82 20.51
N ASN A 246 -7.77 -18.02 21.56
CA ASN A 246 -8.00 -16.57 21.46
C ASN A 246 -7.36 -15.77 22.61
N THR A 247 -6.35 -16.31 23.30
CA THR A 247 -5.65 -15.57 24.35
C THR A 247 -4.18 -15.95 24.45
N LEU A 248 -3.38 -14.98 24.86
CA LEU A 248 -1.98 -15.09 25.24
C LEU A 248 -1.81 -14.63 26.69
N GLY A 249 -0.97 -15.32 27.44
CA GLY A 249 -0.63 -14.92 28.80
C GLY A 249 0.68 -15.54 29.28
N VAL A 250 1.16 -15.02 30.40
CA VAL A 250 2.31 -15.54 31.13
C VAL A 250 1.77 -16.26 32.36
N ASN A 251 2.32 -17.44 32.70
CA ASN A 251 1.92 -18.24 33.86
C ASN A 251 0.39 -18.34 34.11
N SER A 252 -0.14 -17.41 34.92
CA SER A 252 -1.54 -17.26 35.31
C SER A 252 -2.50 -16.80 34.19
N ASP A 253 -2.11 -16.90 32.91
CA ASP A 253 -2.92 -16.51 31.74
C ASP A 253 -3.24 -15.01 31.67
N THR A 254 -2.41 -14.20 32.33
CA THR A 254 -2.42 -12.73 32.31
C THR A 254 -0.97 -12.26 32.19
N VAL A 255 -0.76 -10.96 31.97
CA VAL A 255 0.55 -10.32 32.11
C VAL A 255 0.48 -9.45 33.34
N GLN A 256 1.35 -9.70 34.31
CA GLN A 256 1.42 -9.00 35.60
C GLN A 256 2.79 -8.35 35.82
N ALA A 257 2.92 -7.60 36.91
CA ALA A 257 4.19 -7.05 37.36
C ALA A 257 5.30 -8.13 37.40
N GLY A 258 6.48 -7.78 36.87
CA GLY A 258 7.61 -8.68 36.70
C GLY A 258 7.46 -9.77 35.62
N GLU A 259 6.31 -9.87 34.95
CA GLU A 259 6.08 -10.77 33.82
C GLU A 259 6.32 -10.09 32.48
N LEU A 260 6.84 -10.88 31.55
CA LEU A 260 7.18 -10.43 30.22
C LEU A 260 6.70 -11.46 29.20
N LEU A 261 5.89 -11.02 28.24
CA LEU A 261 5.61 -11.78 27.03
C LEU A 261 6.51 -11.29 25.90
N ASN A 262 7.28 -12.19 25.31
CA ASN A 262 8.14 -11.93 24.17
C ASN A 262 7.58 -12.60 22.92
N PHE A 263 7.55 -11.87 21.80
CA PHE A 263 7.08 -12.37 20.52
C PHE A 263 8.02 -11.97 19.39
N ASP A 264 8.81 -12.93 18.88
CA ASP A 264 9.83 -12.71 17.85
C ASP A 264 9.45 -13.35 16.51
N PHE A 265 9.87 -12.75 15.40
CA PHE A 265 9.52 -13.20 14.05
C PHE A 265 10.69 -13.89 13.34
N TYR A 266 10.40 -14.99 12.66
CA TYR A 266 11.39 -15.81 11.96
C TYR A 266 10.85 -16.32 10.63
N ARG A 267 11.75 -16.58 9.67
CA ARG A 267 11.38 -17.18 8.39
C ARG A 267 11.19 -18.70 8.45
N SER A 268 11.67 -19.32 9.52
CA SER A 268 11.51 -20.76 9.78
C SER A 268 11.43 -21.00 11.29
N ASN A 269 10.97 -22.19 11.71
CA ASN A 269 10.96 -22.55 13.12
C ASN A 269 12.41 -22.52 13.69
N PRO A 270 12.74 -21.57 14.58
CA PRO A 270 14.12 -21.34 15.01
C PRO A 270 14.53 -22.22 16.20
N VAL A 271 13.64 -23.10 16.69
CA VAL A 271 13.94 -23.95 17.83
C VAL A 271 14.81 -25.12 17.37
N SER A 272 15.86 -25.43 18.13
CA SER A 272 16.75 -26.58 17.85
C SER A 272 15.94 -27.85 17.59
N ASN A 273 16.32 -28.73 16.65
CA ASN A 273 15.60 -29.98 16.30
C ASN A 273 14.05 -29.84 16.21
N PRO A 274 13.52 -29.09 15.23
CA PRO A 274 12.12 -28.67 15.18
C PRO A 274 11.10 -29.77 14.85
N THR A 275 11.55 -30.97 14.48
CA THR A 275 10.70 -32.03 13.88
C THR A 275 9.82 -32.81 14.86
N SER A 276 9.80 -32.46 16.15
CA SER A 276 8.96 -33.11 17.15
C SER A 276 7.95 -32.11 17.71
N THR A 277 6.66 -32.41 17.52
CA THR A 277 5.57 -31.72 18.23
C THR A 277 5.57 -32.13 19.70
N SER A 278 5.25 -31.18 20.56
CA SER A 278 5.06 -31.38 21.99
C SER A 278 3.79 -30.64 22.45
N PRO A 279 3.09 -31.11 23.52
CA PRO A 279 3.61 -31.83 24.70
C PRO A 279 4.04 -33.28 24.38
N PRO A 280 5.36 -33.58 24.26
CA PRO A 280 6.09 -34.00 25.44
C PRO A 280 7.30 -33.13 25.83
N GLN A 281 7.63 -33.19 27.12
CA GLN A 281 8.83 -32.61 27.73
C GLN A 281 10.07 -32.74 26.83
N ARG A 282 10.73 -31.61 26.59
CA ARG A 282 11.93 -31.50 25.76
C ARG A 282 12.99 -30.65 26.46
N PRO A 283 13.74 -31.25 27.40
CA PRO A 283 14.81 -30.55 28.10
C PRO A 283 15.89 -30.13 27.10
N GLY A 284 16.26 -28.84 27.11
CA GLY A 284 17.28 -28.29 26.24
C GLY A 284 16.81 -27.80 24.85
N ALA A 285 15.50 -27.75 24.58
CA ALA A 285 15.01 -26.93 23.47
C ALA A 285 15.37 -25.46 23.71
N ALA A 286 15.86 -24.80 22.66
CA ALA A 286 16.28 -23.41 22.70
C ALA A 286 16.05 -22.76 21.34
N ILE A 287 15.76 -21.46 21.35
CA ILE A 287 15.70 -20.62 20.16
C ILE A 287 17.14 -20.38 19.70
N VAL A 288 17.52 -20.96 18.56
CA VAL A 288 18.88 -20.92 18.01
C VAL A 288 18.93 -20.40 16.57
N GLY A 289 17.78 -20.29 15.90
CA GLY A 289 17.68 -19.73 14.57
C GLY A 289 17.99 -18.25 14.56
N THR A 290 18.68 -17.81 13.50
CA THR A 290 19.05 -16.40 13.28
C THR A 290 18.28 -15.78 12.11
N ASP A 291 17.49 -16.57 11.38
CA ASP A 291 16.80 -16.15 10.17
C ASP A 291 15.48 -15.44 10.52
N LYS A 292 15.55 -14.11 10.62
CA LYS A 292 14.45 -13.25 11.08
C LYS A 292 13.47 -12.93 9.96
N ALA A 293 12.20 -12.86 10.34
CA ALA A 293 11.15 -12.23 9.53
C ALA A 293 10.85 -10.85 10.13
N TYR A 294 10.13 -10.02 9.38
CA TYR A 294 9.90 -8.63 9.75
C TYR A 294 8.44 -8.22 9.50
N ALA A 295 8.00 -7.19 10.22
CA ALA A 295 6.68 -6.61 10.13
C ALA A 295 6.74 -5.09 10.10
N ASP A 296 5.68 -4.48 9.59
CA ASP A 296 5.59 -3.04 9.38
C ASP A 296 4.64 -2.39 10.41
N ALA A 297 3.67 -3.16 10.94
CA ALA A 297 2.78 -2.72 12.00
C ALA A 297 2.35 -3.88 12.91
N ILE A 298 1.91 -3.55 14.13
CA ILE A 298 1.40 -4.51 15.13
C ILE A 298 0.14 -3.94 15.78
N ASN A 299 -0.89 -4.78 15.96
CA ASN A 299 -2.02 -4.48 16.82
C ASN A 299 -2.08 -5.48 17.98
N ILE A 300 -2.12 -4.99 19.21
CA ILE A 300 -2.24 -5.81 20.42
C ILE A 300 -3.64 -5.61 20.99
N THR A 301 -4.48 -6.65 20.93
CA THR A 301 -5.80 -6.62 21.55
C THR A 301 -5.69 -7.11 22.99
N ILE A 302 -6.15 -6.31 23.93
CA ILE A 302 -6.01 -6.50 25.37
C ILE A 302 -7.40 -6.46 26.02
N ASP A 303 -7.62 -7.32 27.00
CA ASP A 303 -8.78 -7.33 27.89
C ASP A 303 -8.33 -7.02 29.32
N GLN A 304 -9.29 -6.62 30.16
CA GLN A 304 -9.07 -6.21 31.54
C GLN A 304 -8.13 -5.01 31.67
N ILE A 305 -8.13 -4.13 30.66
CA ILE A 305 -7.45 -2.85 30.72
C ILE A 305 -8.43 -1.67 30.75
N THR A 306 -8.17 -0.67 31.60
CA THR A 306 -8.95 0.57 31.69
C THR A 306 -8.19 1.77 31.11
N ASP A 307 -8.89 2.88 30.83
CA ASP A 307 -8.31 4.05 30.12
C ASP A 307 -7.23 4.82 30.91
N GLY A 308 -6.91 4.38 32.14
CA GLY A 308 -5.85 4.95 32.98
C GLY A 308 -4.73 3.97 33.33
N GLU A 309 -4.78 2.75 32.79
CA GLU A 309 -3.79 1.70 33.01
C GLU A 309 -2.76 1.71 31.87
N ASP A 310 -1.57 1.21 32.15
CA ASP A 310 -0.39 1.41 31.31
C ASP A 310 0.05 0.11 30.62
N VAL A 311 0.53 0.22 29.38
CA VAL A 311 1.19 -0.90 28.67
C VAL A 311 2.54 -0.44 28.14
N ALA A 312 3.58 -1.16 28.52
CA ALA A 312 4.92 -0.97 27.99
C ALA A 312 5.20 -1.97 26.87
N ILE A 313 5.62 -1.45 25.72
CA ILE A 313 5.80 -2.21 24.49
C ILE A 313 7.22 -1.92 23.97
N LEU A 314 8.11 -2.90 24.08
CA LEU A 314 9.45 -2.77 23.49
C LEU A 314 9.45 -3.35 22.08
N LEU A 315 9.61 -2.49 21.09
CA LEU A 315 9.87 -2.91 19.72
C LEU A 315 11.33 -3.34 19.56
N LYS A 316 11.54 -4.46 18.88
CA LYS A 316 12.84 -4.88 18.38
C LYS A 316 12.91 -4.52 16.91
N LEU A 317 13.83 -3.65 16.55
CA LEU A 317 13.92 -3.03 15.24
C LEU A 317 15.17 -3.52 14.50
N PHE A 318 15.05 -3.76 13.20
CA PHE A 318 16.15 -4.20 12.34
C PHE A 318 16.33 -3.25 11.16
N ASP A 319 17.56 -2.80 10.96
CA ASP A 319 17.96 -2.01 9.78
C ASP A 319 18.68 -2.93 8.79
N ALA A 320 18.04 -3.15 7.65
CA ALA A 320 18.55 -4.01 6.59
C ALA A 320 19.77 -3.42 5.86
N SER A 321 19.92 -2.09 5.85
CA SER A 321 21.03 -1.41 5.17
C SER A 321 22.35 -1.56 5.91
N THR A 322 22.30 -1.56 7.25
CA THR A 322 23.48 -1.72 8.10
C THR A 322 23.61 -3.10 8.72
N ASN A 323 22.56 -3.94 8.61
CA ASN A 323 22.44 -5.24 9.27
C ASN A 323 22.64 -5.12 10.80
N THR A 324 22.00 -4.11 11.40
CA THR A 324 22.04 -3.84 12.83
C THR A 324 20.65 -3.90 13.45
N THR A 325 20.61 -4.11 14.77
CA THR A 325 19.36 -4.11 15.54
C THR A 325 19.40 -3.03 16.60
N THR A 326 18.25 -2.46 16.89
CA THR A 326 18.04 -1.56 18.03
C THR A 326 16.70 -1.86 18.69
N THR A 327 16.37 -1.15 19.77
CA THR A 327 15.08 -1.28 20.44
C THR A 327 14.44 0.07 20.69
N ARG A 328 13.11 0.09 20.76
CA ARG A 328 12.33 1.29 21.09
C ARG A 328 11.27 0.93 22.10
N LEU A 329 11.28 1.59 23.25
CA LEU A 329 10.26 1.42 24.27
C LEU A 329 9.13 2.42 24.04
N LEU A 330 7.95 1.91 23.73
CA LEU A 330 6.70 2.64 23.60
C LEU A 330 5.86 2.46 24.86
N ILE A 331 5.24 3.55 25.31
CA ILE A 331 4.39 3.59 26.50
C ILE A 331 3.00 4.04 26.05
N ALA A 332 2.02 3.15 26.20
CA ALA A 332 0.60 3.47 26.10
C ALA A 332 0.08 3.78 27.51
N ASN A 333 -0.36 5.01 27.74
CA ASN A 333 -0.80 5.51 29.05
C ASN A 333 -1.88 6.61 28.98
N SER A 334 -2.43 6.82 27.79
CA SER A 334 -3.50 7.77 27.53
C SER A 334 -4.70 7.04 26.97
N ALA A 335 -5.91 7.51 27.29
CA ALA A 335 -7.14 7.01 26.69
C ALA A 335 -7.11 7.02 25.14
N THR A 336 -6.33 7.91 24.53
CA THR A 336 -6.13 7.99 23.08
C THR A 336 -5.26 6.88 22.49
N ASP A 337 -4.44 6.23 23.31
CA ASP A 337 -3.59 5.11 22.91
C ASP A 337 -4.41 3.81 22.72
N TYR A 338 -5.65 3.79 23.25
CA TYR A 338 -6.52 2.63 23.30
C TYR A 338 -7.75 2.77 22.40
N GLN A 339 -7.79 1.99 21.31
CA GLN A 339 -8.99 1.88 20.48
C GLN A 339 -9.96 0.86 21.07
N SER A 340 -11.25 1.18 21.11
CA SER A 340 -12.26 0.25 21.64
C SER A 340 -12.59 -0.87 20.64
N ALA A 341 -12.66 -2.10 21.11
CA ALA A 341 -13.01 -3.27 20.31
C ALA A 341 -14.16 -4.10 20.95
N ALA A 342 -14.59 -5.13 20.23
CA ALA A 342 -15.72 -5.96 20.66
C ALA A 342 -15.45 -6.63 22.01
N GLY A 343 -16.51 -6.81 22.81
CA GLY A 343 -16.41 -7.48 24.12
C GLY A 343 -15.80 -6.64 25.23
N GLY A 344 -15.59 -5.33 25.04
CA GLY A 344 -14.97 -4.46 26.04
C GLY A 344 -13.44 -4.44 26.00
N THR A 345 -12.86 -5.10 25.00
CA THR A 345 -11.41 -5.13 24.77
C THR A 345 -10.90 -3.79 24.22
N LYS A 346 -9.61 -3.55 24.39
CA LYS A 346 -8.88 -2.39 23.86
C LYS A 346 -7.81 -2.85 22.88
N ILE A 347 -7.49 -2.04 21.88
CA ILE A 347 -6.43 -2.29 20.92
C ILE A 347 -5.39 -1.19 21.06
N VAL A 348 -4.14 -1.61 21.28
CA VAL A 348 -2.97 -0.75 21.14
C VAL A 348 -2.38 -1.00 19.76
N SER A 349 -2.31 0.04 18.94
CA SER A 349 -1.81 -0.02 17.57
C SER A 349 -0.43 0.60 17.48
N ILE A 350 0.48 -0.10 16.80
CA ILE A 350 1.82 0.36 16.46
C ILE A 350 1.86 0.46 14.94
N GLY A 351 1.92 1.69 14.43
CA GLY A 351 2.02 2.02 13.02
C GLY A 351 3.43 2.42 12.60
N GLU A 352 3.55 2.81 11.33
CA GLU A 352 4.81 3.29 10.74
C GLU A 352 5.30 4.61 11.34
N ASP A 353 4.44 5.37 12.01
CA ASP A 353 4.75 6.63 12.69
C ASP A 353 5.34 6.44 14.09
N ASP A 354 5.18 5.25 14.68
CA ASP A 354 5.68 4.95 16.03
C ASP A 354 7.15 4.57 16.08
N TYR A 355 7.77 4.37 14.92
CA TYR A 355 9.21 4.12 14.77
C TYR A 355 9.74 4.74 13.47
N ASP A 356 11.06 4.69 13.25
CA ASP A 356 11.64 5.17 11.98
C ASP A 356 11.49 4.09 10.91
N SER A 357 10.26 3.94 10.41
CA SER A 357 9.85 2.94 9.40
C SER A 357 10.56 3.07 8.06
N ALA A 358 11.14 4.23 7.76
CA ALA A 358 11.98 4.42 6.58
C ALA A 358 13.33 3.68 6.68
N THR A 359 13.82 3.46 7.91
CA THR A 359 15.11 2.81 8.17
C THR A 359 14.96 1.40 8.72
N TYR A 360 13.95 1.16 9.55
CA TYR A 360 13.80 -0.06 10.33
C TYR A 360 12.56 -0.85 9.95
N GLN A 361 12.57 -2.15 10.23
CA GLN A 361 11.38 -3.01 10.29
C GLN A 361 11.30 -3.69 11.65
N ILE A 362 10.09 -4.12 12.05
CA ILE A 362 9.86 -4.75 13.36
C ILE A 362 10.22 -6.24 13.29
N ALA A 363 11.21 -6.67 14.06
CA ALA A 363 11.66 -8.07 14.15
C ALA A 363 11.00 -8.86 15.31
N GLY A 364 10.29 -8.15 16.19
CA GLY A 364 9.62 -8.71 17.35
C GLY A 364 9.22 -7.64 18.36
N VAL A 365 8.52 -8.07 19.41
CA VAL A 365 8.01 -7.19 20.46
C VAL A 365 8.09 -7.87 21.83
N GLN A 366 8.27 -7.07 22.87
CA GLN A 366 8.04 -7.46 24.25
C GLN A 366 6.89 -6.63 24.82
N VAL A 367 5.96 -7.28 25.52
CA VAL A 367 4.79 -6.65 26.14
C VAL A 367 4.86 -6.87 27.64
N LEU A 368 4.76 -5.78 28.40
CA LEU A 368 4.87 -5.74 29.85
C LEU A 368 3.71 -4.90 30.41
N SER A 369 3.22 -5.26 31.59
CA SER A 369 2.26 -4.44 32.32
C SER A 369 2.90 -3.37 33.18
N SER A 370 4.20 -3.50 33.46
CA SER A 370 4.92 -2.53 34.27
C SER A 370 6.38 -2.44 33.84
N THR A 371 6.96 -1.27 34.09
CA THR A 371 8.41 -1.02 34.01
C THR A 371 9.01 -0.79 35.40
N GLU A 372 8.37 -1.32 36.44
CA GLU A 372 8.74 -1.14 37.85
C GLU A 372 10.24 -1.18 38.10
N ASP A 373 10.70 -0.25 38.93
CA ASP A 373 12.11 -0.08 39.30
C ASP A 373 13.09 0.19 38.14
N LEU A 374 12.62 0.37 36.91
CA LEU A 374 13.45 0.79 35.79
C LEU A 374 13.60 2.31 35.72
N THR A 375 14.78 2.72 35.28
CA THR A 375 15.15 4.07 34.88
C THR A 375 15.50 4.10 33.40
N GLY A 376 15.54 5.28 32.79
CA GLY A 376 15.86 5.42 31.37
C GLY A 376 14.84 6.29 30.64
N THR A 377 14.71 6.09 29.33
CA THR A 377 13.80 6.88 28.49
C THR A 377 13.02 5.99 27.53
N GLY A 378 11.70 5.97 27.66
CA GLY A 378 10.75 5.49 26.67
C GLY A 378 10.16 6.62 25.82
N ILE A 379 9.17 6.30 25.02
CA ILE A 379 8.44 7.22 24.13
C ILE A 379 6.95 7.04 24.36
N SER A 380 6.20 8.14 24.53
CA SER A 380 4.73 8.10 24.59
C SER A 380 4.18 7.69 23.22
N LEU A 381 3.26 6.72 23.18
CA LEU A 381 2.67 6.22 21.94
C LEU A 381 1.91 7.33 21.19
N SER A 382 0.97 8.01 21.84
CA SER A 382 0.18 9.07 21.19
C SER A 382 0.93 10.36 20.85
N THR A 383 1.95 10.74 21.62
CA THR A 383 2.59 12.05 21.48
C THR A 383 4.00 12.01 20.88
N HIS A 384 4.58 10.82 20.77
CA HIS A 384 5.96 10.57 20.32
C HIS A 384 7.04 11.33 21.08
N ASN A 385 6.71 11.89 22.26
CA ASN A 385 7.63 12.59 23.12
C ASN A 385 8.37 11.62 24.06
N ALA A 386 9.58 12.02 24.46
CA ALA A 386 10.38 11.30 25.44
C ALA A 386 9.66 11.19 26.81
N VAL A 387 9.72 9.99 27.38
CA VAL A 387 9.11 9.61 28.66
C VAL A 387 10.21 9.06 29.58
N ASN A 388 10.45 9.69 30.73
CA ASN A 388 11.53 9.32 31.65
C ASN A 388 11.12 8.22 32.64
N LEU A 389 11.65 7.02 32.53
CA LEU A 389 11.39 5.99 33.54
C LEU A 389 12.05 6.36 34.87
N THR A 390 11.36 6.15 35.99
CA THR A 390 11.88 6.47 37.34
C THR A 390 11.68 5.32 38.31
N ALA A 391 12.75 4.92 38.99
CA ALA A 391 12.75 3.83 39.99
C ALA A 391 12.02 4.16 41.31
N ALA A 392 11.60 5.40 41.56
CA ALA A 392 10.80 5.76 42.72
C ALA A 392 9.99 7.02 42.45
N GLY A 393 8.66 6.92 42.48
CA GLY A 393 7.74 8.06 42.56
C GLY A 393 7.06 8.44 41.25
N THR A 394 5.74 8.18 41.21
CA THR A 394 4.60 8.99 40.74
C THR A 394 4.69 9.89 39.49
N ASN A 395 5.74 9.87 38.68
CA ASN A 395 5.86 10.75 37.52
C ASN A 395 5.67 10.05 36.16
N TYR A 396 5.04 8.87 36.16
CA TYR A 396 4.17 8.30 35.12
C TYR A 396 3.08 7.50 35.84
N ALA A 397 2.11 8.18 36.44
CA ALA A 397 1.49 7.87 37.73
C ALA A 397 0.69 6.56 37.91
N ASP A 398 0.84 5.53 37.07
CA ASP A 398 0.37 4.19 37.40
C ASP A 398 1.21 2.99 36.95
N THR A 399 2.37 3.12 36.27
CA THR A 399 3.19 1.90 35.99
C THR A 399 3.74 1.20 37.24
N ALA A 400 3.49 1.73 38.44
CA ALA A 400 3.84 1.11 39.73
C ALA A 400 2.60 0.59 40.49
N ASP A 401 1.40 0.70 39.92
CA ASP A 401 0.32 -0.18 40.33
C ASP A 401 0.52 -1.55 39.68
N ASN A 402 -0.14 -2.55 40.25
CA ASN A 402 0.01 -3.92 39.75
C ASN A 402 -0.99 -4.11 38.62
N ASP A 403 -0.74 -3.43 37.49
CA ASP A 403 -1.52 -3.63 36.28
C ASP A 403 -1.50 -5.10 35.87
N VAL A 404 -2.70 -5.63 35.66
CA VAL A 404 -2.92 -7.01 35.24
C VAL A 404 -3.88 -7.00 34.06
N PHE A 405 -3.35 -7.33 32.89
CA PHE A 405 -4.17 -7.43 31.69
C PHE A 405 -4.03 -8.79 31.02
N LYS A 406 -4.95 -9.08 30.11
CA LYS A 406 -4.93 -10.29 29.30
C LYS A 406 -4.77 -9.93 27.83
N ILE A 407 -3.78 -10.50 27.16
CA ILE A 407 -3.64 -10.32 25.71
C ILE A 407 -4.60 -11.30 25.03
N ILE A 408 -5.52 -10.79 24.22
CA ILE A 408 -6.44 -11.60 23.42
C ILE A 408 -5.71 -12.09 22.17
N LYS A 409 -5.07 -11.17 21.46
CA LYS A 409 -4.31 -11.49 20.26
C LYS A 409 -3.29 -10.42 19.94
N ILE A 410 -2.29 -10.81 19.17
CA ILE A 410 -1.35 -9.91 18.52
C ILE A 410 -1.51 -10.15 17.02
N ASP A 411 -1.91 -9.11 16.30
CA ASP A 411 -1.99 -9.10 14.85
C ASP A 411 -0.73 -8.43 14.30
N VAL A 412 0.07 -9.18 13.55
CA VAL A 412 1.32 -8.74 12.93
C VAL A 412 1.05 -8.45 11.47
N ILE A 413 1.35 -7.24 11.03
CA ILE A 413 0.99 -6.75 9.70
C ILE A 413 2.28 -6.57 8.90
N THR A 414 2.32 -7.21 7.73
CA THR A 414 3.43 -7.14 6.79
C THR A 414 2.94 -6.54 5.48
N GLN A 415 3.56 -5.47 5.01
CA GLN A 415 3.37 -4.96 3.68
C GLN A 415 4.11 -5.85 2.69
N THR A 416 3.35 -6.54 1.87
CA THR A 416 3.84 -7.26 0.70
C THR A 416 3.75 -6.31 -0.47
N VAL A 417 4.88 -5.77 -0.93
CA VAL A 417 4.91 -5.26 -2.30
C VAL A 417 4.69 -6.46 -3.21
N ILE A 418 3.78 -6.37 -4.19
CA ILE A 418 3.69 -7.39 -5.24
C ILE A 418 5.09 -7.64 -5.78
N ASN A 419 5.49 -8.91 -5.93
CA ASN A 419 6.80 -9.30 -6.43
C ASN A 419 6.76 -9.61 -7.95
N SER A 420 5.80 -9.03 -8.64
CA SER A 420 5.61 -9.18 -10.08
C SER A 420 4.98 -7.91 -10.63
N ASP A 421 5.31 -7.58 -11.87
CA ASP A 421 4.85 -6.36 -12.54
C ASP A 421 3.32 -6.21 -12.54
N VAL A 422 2.89 -4.96 -12.66
CA VAL A 422 1.50 -4.59 -12.92
C VAL A 422 1.40 -4.14 -14.36
N ASP A 423 0.43 -4.70 -15.08
CA ASP A 423 0.11 -4.31 -16.44
C ASP A 423 -1.33 -3.81 -16.47
N LEU A 424 -1.53 -2.52 -16.67
CA LEU A 424 -2.85 -1.92 -16.87
C LEU A 424 -2.99 -1.49 -18.32
N ASN A 425 -4.18 -1.65 -18.88
CA ASN A 425 -4.54 -1.18 -20.21
C ASN A 425 -5.76 -0.29 -20.10
N PHE A 426 -5.61 0.94 -20.58
CA PHE A 426 -6.69 1.91 -20.68
C PHE A 426 -7.12 2.04 -22.14
N ALA A 427 -8.41 2.09 -22.38
CA ALA A 427 -8.97 2.34 -23.71
C ALA A 427 -9.99 3.47 -23.67
N GLY A 428 -9.97 4.27 -24.73
CA GLY A 428 -10.79 5.47 -24.86
C GLY A 428 -11.11 5.82 -26.31
N GLN A 429 -11.79 6.95 -26.47
CA GLN A 429 -12.22 7.50 -27.74
C GLN A 429 -11.93 9.00 -27.76
N LEU A 430 -11.43 9.48 -28.89
CA LEU A 430 -11.42 10.89 -29.24
C LEU A 430 -12.73 11.17 -29.97
N VAL A 431 -13.59 12.00 -29.41
CA VAL A 431 -14.94 12.30 -29.92
C VAL A 431 -15.02 13.78 -30.27
N ASP A 432 -15.55 14.13 -31.42
CA ASP A 432 -15.72 15.53 -31.84
C ASP A 432 -17.12 16.08 -31.53
N GLY A 433 -17.44 17.26 -32.09
CA GLY A 433 -18.67 18.00 -31.80
C GLY A 433 -19.94 17.39 -32.41
N ASP A 434 -19.83 16.59 -33.47
CA ASP A 434 -20.98 15.94 -34.12
C ASP A 434 -21.08 14.41 -33.83
N ALA A 435 -20.21 13.94 -32.92
CA ALA A 435 -20.14 12.61 -32.33
C ALA A 435 -19.45 11.55 -33.20
N ASP A 436 -18.68 11.98 -34.20
CA ASP A 436 -17.68 11.14 -34.83
C ASP A 436 -16.55 10.83 -33.84
N TYR A 437 -15.92 9.66 -34.00
CA TYR A 437 -14.92 9.19 -33.02
C TYR A 437 -13.77 8.35 -33.59
N ALA A 438 -12.60 8.49 -32.96
CA ALA A 438 -11.42 7.65 -33.18
C ALA A 438 -11.00 6.96 -31.87
N ASN A 439 -10.74 5.66 -31.91
CA ASN A 439 -10.35 4.91 -30.72
C ASN A 439 -8.85 5.07 -30.41
N PHE A 440 -8.49 4.99 -29.13
CA PHE A 440 -7.11 4.88 -28.68
C PHE A 440 -7.00 3.95 -27.47
N ASP A 441 -5.82 3.40 -27.24
CA ASP A 441 -5.45 2.67 -26.03
C ASP A 441 -4.00 3.00 -25.63
N PHE A 442 -3.68 2.77 -24.36
CA PHE A 442 -2.31 2.84 -23.85
C PHE A 442 -2.13 1.88 -22.68
N ASP A 443 -0.94 1.30 -22.60
CA ASP A 443 -0.55 0.43 -21.50
C ASP A 443 0.20 1.20 -20.42
N VAL A 444 0.08 0.75 -19.17
CA VAL A 444 0.88 1.18 -18.02
C VAL A 444 1.52 -0.06 -17.41
N HIS A 445 2.84 -0.13 -17.54
CA HIS A 445 3.68 -1.17 -16.94
C HIS A 445 4.38 -0.62 -15.68
N LEU A 446 4.08 -1.21 -14.52
CA LEU A 446 4.76 -0.87 -13.27
C LEU A 446 5.81 -1.95 -12.95
N GLU A 447 7.07 -1.58 -13.08
CA GLU A 447 8.23 -2.42 -12.74
C GLU A 447 8.50 -2.35 -11.22
N ILE A 448 8.90 -3.49 -10.64
CA ILE A 448 9.35 -3.56 -9.23
C ILE A 448 10.88 -3.52 -9.11
N ASP A 449 11.62 -3.73 -10.22
CA ASP A 449 13.09 -3.81 -10.22
C ASP A 449 13.80 -2.44 -10.05
N GLY A 450 13.06 -1.36 -9.82
CA GLY A 450 13.60 -0.01 -9.59
C GLY A 450 14.49 0.14 -8.33
N ILE A 451 14.43 -0.82 -7.39
CA ILE A 451 15.36 -0.91 -6.25
C ILE A 451 16.19 -2.20 -6.32
N ALA A 452 16.61 -2.60 -7.52
CA ALA A 452 17.78 -3.46 -7.64
C ALA A 452 19.02 -2.67 -7.21
N ASN A 453 19.38 -2.82 -5.94
CA ASN A 453 20.64 -2.43 -5.35
C ASN A 453 21.77 -2.75 -6.36
N LEU A 454 22.32 -1.73 -7.01
CA LEU A 454 23.46 -1.83 -7.93
C LEU A 454 24.70 -2.15 -7.11
N ILE A 455 24.76 -3.35 -6.53
CA ILE A 455 26.01 -3.94 -6.10
C ILE A 455 26.67 -4.44 -7.37
N ALA A 456 27.47 -3.54 -7.97
CA ALA A 456 28.43 -3.89 -8.99
C ALA A 456 29.27 -5.07 -8.49
N THR A 457 28.95 -6.28 -8.95
CA THR A 457 29.91 -7.37 -8.96
C THR A 457 30.94 -6.98 -10.02
N THR A 458 32.00 -6.32 -9.57
CA THR A 458 33.19 -6.16 -10.40
C THR A 458 33.74 -7.56 -10.63
N ASN A 459 33.42 -8.12 -11.80
CA ASN A 459 34.14 -9.25 -12.35
C ASN A 459 35.61 -8.86 -12.47
N GLN A 460 36.42 -9.31 -11.50
CA GLN A 460 37.86 -9.36 -11.62
C GLN A 460 38.20 -10.22 -12.85
N PRO A 461 38.97 -9.72 -13.83
CA PRO A 461 39.44 -10.56 -14.92
C PRO A 461 40.45 -11.57 -14.37
N GLU A 462 40.24 -12.85 -14.69
CA GLU A 462 41.18 -13.92 -14.37
C GLU A 462 42.60 -13.58 -14.85
N ALA A 463 43.57 -13.76 -13.96
CA ALA A 463 44.98 -13.66 -14.30
C ALA A 463 45.35 -14.80 -15.26
N ILE A 464 45.72 -14.43 -16.49
CA ILE A 464 46.32 -15.34 -17.47
C ILE A 464 47.68 -15.79 -16.93
N ALA A 465 47.85 -17.10 -16.78
CA ALA A 465 49.15 -17.76 -16.56
C ALA A 465 49.90 -17.97 -17.87
#